data_AF-A0AA39PI13-F1
#
_entry.id   AF-A0AA39PI13-F1
#
_cell.length_a   1.000
_cell.length_b   1.000
_cell.length_c   1.000
_cell.angle_alpha   90.00
_cell.angle_beta   90.00
_cell.angle_gamma   90.00
#
_symmetry.space_group_name_H-M   'P 1'
#
loop_
_entity.id
_entity.type
_entity.pdbx_description
1 polymer ?
#
loop_
_entity_poly.entity_id
_entity_poly.type
_entity_poly.pdbx_seq_one_letter_code
_entity_poly.pdbx_strand_id
1 'polypeptide(L)'
;MPRYTSFNFADMEDEIRRFESGRTANEILISLNDGSHVYFRYISDVVASSQSDGSTIKDTVYQSLEPFLTDFIDYWHNFALQHAISTPSLLKWDVPLSSSFMDFPDEIKMHIINTIPHADLLALRVVNKCLWELITPITHSRLRFRMPPGWAAFMDSSMTPHEWASGAELLGAIFILEAWLPIVSMTYSSWPIRNHCFFRFLPNVAVTRVTITGYRHSEYFIPLVPFLFMLPSTVRDLKLARCSLTCHSLLGLLSPGTQLDSLEINCVDNGFVITPSSPSADEINIWRELNGFHSFRQQVVKSPPPASLRQLKINFSPFVPQGTAHVGHQRTYYQPEYMQELLIADEHFPVYVKLSSLVEFDLCVGPFVYCHVRWGWAELSNSLTTLTIRDCDLEFYDMRGSHAHLPLSGLHVLEHVKLVAPVCSIRCMLWSVISWTA
;
A
#
# COMPACT_ATOMS: atom_id res chain seq x y z
N MET A 1 -22.02 27.92 -14.57
CA MET A 1 -23.11 27.07 -14.07
C MET A 1 -22.51 25.74 -13.67
N PRO A 2 -22.83 25.19 -12.48
CA PRO A 2 -22.30 23.89 -12.05
C PRO A 2 -22.72 22.81 -13.04
N ARG A 3 -21.76 21.97 -13.45
CA ARG A 3 -21.98 20.92 -14.47
C ARG A 3 -22.72 19.71 -13.90
N TYR A 4 -22.61 19.49 -12.58
CA TYR A 4 -23.20 18.38 -11.87
C TYR A 4 -24.04 18.89 -10.70
N THR A 5 -25.18 18.25 -10.45
CA THR A 5 -26.09 18.54 -9.31
C THR A 5 -26.10 17.42 -8.27
N SER A 6 -25.62 16.22 -8.63
CA SER A 6 -25.46 15.06 -7.76
C SER A 6 -24.29 14.19 -8.24
N PHE A 7 -23.75 13.37 -7.33
CA PHE A 7 -22.83 12.29 -7.69
C PHE A 7 -23.64 11.10 -8.22
N ASN A 8 -23.27 10.60 -9.40
CA ASN A 8 -23.85 9.39 -9.98
C ASN A 8 -22.73 8.44 -10.38
N PHE A 9 -22.60 7.35 -9.61
CA PHE A 9 -21.58 6.33 -9.83
C PHE A 9 -21.73 5.65 -11.19
N ALA A 10 -22.97 5.30 -11.60
CA ALA A 10 -23.21 4.62 -12.87
C ALA A 10 -22.82 5.48 -14.07
N ASP A 11 -23.12 6.78 -14.03
CA ASP A 11 -22.74 7.72 -15.09
C ASP A 11 -21.21 7.86 -15.18
N MET A 12 -20.53 7.93 -14.04
CA MET A 12 -19.06 7.97 -13.98
C MET A 12 -18.45 6.68 -14.59
N GLU A 13 -18.98 5.51 -14.21
CA GLU A 13 -18.54 4.22 -14.79
C GLU A 13 -18.77 4.14 -16.30
N ASP A 14 -19.92 4.63 -16.77
CA ASP A 14 -20.26 4.65 -18.18
C ASP A 14 -19.29 5.57 -18.96
N GLU A 15 -18.97 6.75 -18.43
CA GLU A 15 -17.99 7.66 -19.04
C GLU A 15 -16.59 7.05 -19.10
N ILE A 16 -16.14 6.42 -18.01
CA ILE A 16 -14.85 5.71 -17.97
C ILE A 16 -14.84 4.59 -19.00
N ARG A 17 -15.86 3.72 -19.02
CA ARG A 17 -15.94 2.61 -19.98
C ARG A 17 -15.97 3.10 -21.43
N ARG A 18 -16.69 4.17 -21.73
CA ARG A 18 -16.71 4.78 -23.06
C ARG A 18 -15.34 5.36 -23.43
N PHE A 19 -14.65 5.99 -22.49
CA PHE A 19 -13.30 6.50 -22.72
C PHE A 19 -12.30 5.35 -22.93
N GLU A 20 -12.35 4.30 -22.13
CA GLU A 20 -11.44 3.16 -22.27
C GLU A 20 -11.77 2.30 -23.50
N SER A 21 -13.02 2.33 -23.99
CA SER A 21 -13.42 1.60 -25.19
C SER A 21 -12.63 2.04 -26.42
N GLY A 22 -11.90 1.10 -27.01
CA GLY A 22 -11.06 1.33 -28.19
C GLY A 22 -9.68 1.94 -27.92
N ARG A 23 -9.30 2.15 -26.65
CA ARG A 23 -7.94 2.55 -26.26
C ARG A 23 -7.13 1.35 -25.80
N THR A 24 -5.84 1.38 -26.07
CA THR A 24 -4.85 0.44 -25.53
C THR A 24 -4.55 0.74 -24.07
N ALA A 25 -4.07 -0.25 -23.32
CA ALA A 25 -3.64 -0.08 -21.93
C ALA A 25 -2.58 1.04 -21.78
N ASN A 26 -1.68 1.15 -22.76
CA ASN A 26 -0.67 2.21 -22.78
C ASN A 26 -1.27 3.61 -22.88
N GLU A 27 -2.24 3.82 -23.77
CA GLU A 27 -2.93 5.12 -23.89
C GLU A 27 -3.66 5.50 -22.61
N ILE A 28 -4.32 4.53 -21.98
CA ILE A 28 -4.99 4.73 -20.69
C ILE A 28 -3.96 5.09 -19.62
N LEU A 29 -2.85 4.35 -19.51
CA LEU A 29 -1.78 4.65 -18.55
C LEU A 29 -1.13 6.03 -18.75
N ILE A 30 -0.93 6.47 -20.00
CA ILE A 30 -0.44 7.82 -20.30
C ILE A 30 -1.40 8.85 -19.71
N SER A 31 -2.71 8.70 -19.97
CA SER A 31 -3.71 9.62 -19.44
C SER A 31 -3.88 9.57 -17.92
N LEU A 32 -3.64 8.39 -17.31
CA LEU A 32 -3.56 8.25 -15.85
C LEU A 32 -2.32 8.93 -15.29
N ASN A 33 -1.21 8.90 -16.03
CA ASN A 33 0.06 9.45 -15.59
C ASN A 33 0.07 10.99 -15.60
N ASP A 34 -0.43 11.59 -16.68
CA ASP A 34 -0.47 13.04 -16.89
C ASP A 34 -1.70 13.73 -16.27
N GLY A 35 -2.65 12.96 -15.76
CA GLY A 35 -3.87 13.47 -15.14
C GLY A 35 -5.00 13.80 -16.11
N SER A 36 -4.85 13.52 -17.41
CA SER A 36 -5.86 13.79 -18.44
C SER A 36 -7.00 12.76 -18.50
N HIS A 37 -6.91 11.65 -17.76
CA HIS A 37 -7.94 10.61 -17.74
C HIS A 37 -9.30 11.17 -17.33
N VAL A 38 -10.39 10.69 -17.96
CA VAL A 38 -11.75 11.21 -17.75
C VAL A 38 -12.21 11.15 -16.29
N TYR A 39 -11.78 10.13 -15.55
CA TYR A 39 -12.05 10.01 -14.12
C TYR A 39 -11.57 11.24 -13.34
N PHE A 40 -10.36 11.74 -13.58
CA PHE A 40 -9.82 12.89 -12.86
C PHE A 40 -10.56 14.18 -13.20
N ARG A 41 -10.93 14.34 -14.48
CA ARG A 41 -11.79 15.44 -14.91
C ARG A 41 -13.16 15.39 -14.23
N TYR A 42 -13.78 14.20 -14.17
CA TYR A 42 -15.06 14.01 -13.51
C TYR A 42 -14.99 14.39 -12.03
N ILE A 43 -14.01 13.87 -11.28
CA ILE A 43 -13.89 14.22 -9.86
C ILE A 43 -13.59 15.71 -9.69
N SER A 44 -12.71 16.29 -10.50
CA SER A 44 -12.43 17.73 -10.45
C SER A 44 -13.69 18.57 -10.69
N ASP A 45 -14.52 18.21 -11.68
CA ASP A 45 -15.76 18.92 -12.01
C ASP A 45 -16.80 18.78 -10.89
N VAL A 46 -16.93 17.59 -10.29
CA VAL A 46 -17.84 17.35 -9.16
C VAL A 46 -17.40 18.12 -7.92
N VAL A 47 -16.09 18.13 -7.61
CA VAL A 47 -15.58 18.90 -6.47
C VAL A 47 -15.74 20.41 -6.71
N ALA A 48 -15.43 20.92 -7.89
CA ALA A 48 -15.66 22.33 -8.23
C ALA A 48 -17.16 22.70 -8.09
N SER A 49 -18.05 21.81 -8.51
CA SER A 49 -19.49 21.99 -8.33
C SER A 49 -19.93 21.93 -6.87
N SER A 50 -19.22 21.18 -6.01
CA SER A 50 -19.50 21.09 -4.56
C SER A 50 -19.17 22.38 -3.79
N GLN A 51 -18.31 23.24 -4.37
CA GLN A 51 -17.91 24.52 -3.79
C GLN A 51 -18.84 25.68 -4.19
N SER A 52 -19.81 25.44 -5.06
CA SER A 52 -20.77 26.48 -5.48
C SER A 52 -21.80 26.73 -4.37
N ASP A 53 -22.18 27.99 -4.16
CA ASP A 53 -23.23 28.37 -3.21
C ASP A 53 -24.54 27.62 -3.51
N GLY A 54 -25.13 27.00 -2.48
CA GLY A 54 -26.37 26.21 -2.61
C GLY A 54 -26.19 24.82 -3.24
N SER A 55 -24.95 24.36 -3.43
CA SER A 55 -24.67 23.01 -3.91
C SER A 55 -25.12 21.94 -2.91
N THR A 56 -25.88 20.96 -3.38
CA THR A 56 -26.33 19.81 -2.59
C THR A 56 -25.42 18.59 -2.75
N ILE A 57 -24.31 18.70 -3.50
CA ILE A 57 -23.47 17.54 -3.84
C ILE A 57 -22.96 16.84 -2.59
N LYS A 58 -22.44 17.61 -1.62
CA LYS A 58 -21.97 17.04 -0.34
C LYS A 58 -23.08 16.28 0.36
N ASP A 59 -24.25 16.90 0.50
CA ASP A 59 -25.39 16.30 1.17
C ASP A 59 -25.85 15.03 0.45
N THR A 60 -25.88 15.02 -0.89
CA THR A 60 -26.25 13.83 -1.68
C THR A 60 -25.23 12.69 -1.53
N VAL A 61 -23.93 13.00 -1.48
CA VAL A 61 -22.88 12.00 -1.25
C VAL A 61 -22.95 11.50 0.18
N TYR A 62 -23.20 12.36 1.16
CA TYR A 62 -23.39 11.96 2.55
C TYR A 62 -24.62 11.06 2.70
N GLN A 63 -25.77 11.45 2.15
CA GLN A 63 -27.02 10.68 2.21
C GLN A 63 -26.88 9.31 1.54
N SER A 64 -26.12 9.18 0.45
CA SER A 64 -25.88 7.88 -0.18
C SER A 64 -25.00 6.97 0.67
N LEU A 65 -24.12 7.54 1.49
CA LEU A 65 -23.25 6.81 2.42
C LEU A 65 -23.89 6.60 3.80
N GLU A 66 -24.89 7.39 4.17
CA GLU A 66 -25.52 7.46 5.50
C GLU A 66 -26.03 6.09 6.00
N PRO A 67 -26.70 5.24 5.19
CA PRO A 67 -27.13 3.92 5.66
C PRO A 67 -25.96 3.07 6.19
N PHE A 68 -24.80 3.16 5.54
CA PHE A 68 -23.60 2.42 5.91
C PHE A 68 -22.82 3.08 7.04
N LEU A 69 -22.83 4.41 7.08
CA LEU A 69 -22.20 5.18 8.15
C LEU A 69 -22.96 5.02 9.47
N THR A 70 -24.29 4.96 9.44
CA THR A 70 -25.13 4.82 10.64
C THR A 70 -24.87 3.49 11.33
N ASP A 71 -24.86 2.37 10.59
CA ASP A 71 -24.52 1.05 11.14
C ASP A 71 -23.08 0.98 11.67
N PHE A 72 -22.14 1.68 11.02
CA PHE A 72 -20.75 1.79 11.51
C PHE A 72 -20.64 2.63 12.78
N ILE A 73 -21.36 3.76 12.83
CA ILE A 73 -21.43 4.64 14.01
C ILE A 73 -22.06 3.88 15.16
N ASP A 74 -23.14 3.14 14.94
CA ASP A 74 -23.80 2.32 15.96
C ASP A 74 -22.89 1.19 16.44
N TYR A 75 -22.20 0.50 15.53
CA TYR A 75 -21.19 -0.50 15.91
C TYR A 75 -20.08 0.11 16.77
N TRP A 76 -19.51 1.25 16.36
CA TRP A 76 -18.45 1.91 17.11
C TRP A 76 -18.91 2.54 18.41
N HIS A 77 -20.11 3.10 18.44
CA HIS A 77 -20.72 3.65 19.64
C HIS A 77 -20.93 2.53 20.67
N ASN A 78 -21.51 1.41 20.26
CA ASN A 78 -21.66 0.23 21.11
C ASN A 78 -20.31 -0.36 21.53
N PHE A 79 -19.35 -0.46 20.62
CA PHE A 79 -17.98 -0.91 20.93
C PHE A 79 -17.29 0.01 21.94
N ALA A 80 -17.37 1.33 21.75
CA ALA A 80 -16.79 2.34 22.63
C ALA A 80 -17.49 2.38 23.99
N LEU A 81 -18.80 2.17 24.07
CA LEU A 81 -19.53 2.03 25.34
C LEU A 81 -19.12 0.75 26.09
N GLN A 82 -18.87 -0.34 25.37
CA GLN A 82 -18.46 -1.64 25.95
C GLN A 82 -16.98 -1.68 26.34
N HIS A 83 -16.13 -0.94 25.62
CA HIS A 83 -14.67 -0.89 25.81
C HIS A 83 -14.21 0.47 26.31
N ALA A 84 -15.11 1.29 26.84
CA ALA A 84 -14.77 2.53 27.52
C ALA A 84 -13.81 2.16 28.65
N ILE A 85 -12.53 2.45 28.42
CA ILE A 85 -11.53 2.48 29.47
C ILE A 85 -12.13 3.37 30.54
N SER A 86 -12.19 2.84 31.77
CA SER A 86 -12.59 3.60 32.94
C SER A 86 -11.96 4.97 32.82
N THR A 87 -12.78 6.02 32.75
CA THR A 87 -12.31 7.40 32.75
C THR A 87 -11.24 7.46 33.84
N PRO A 88 -10.00 7.90 33.56
CA PRO A 88 -9.00 8.02 34.60
C PRO A 88 -9.68 8.80 35.71
N SER A 89 -9.79 8.19 36.90
CA SER A 89 -10.43 8.82 38.05
C SER A 89 -9.83 10.22 38.14
N LEU A 90 -10.67 11.24 37.95
CA LEU A 90 -10.30 12.64 38.01
C LEU A 90 -9.44 12.84 39.26
N LEU A 91 -8.12 12.80 39.09
CA LEU A 91 -7.20 13.35 40.06
C LEU A 91 -7.60 14.82 40.11
N LYS A 92 -8.14 15.26 41.25
CA LYS A 92 -8.29 16.68 41.52
C LYS A 92 -6.89 17.25 41.58
N TRP A 93 -6.43 17.83 40.47
CA TRP A 93 -5.27 18.68 40.48
C TRP A 93 -5.73 20.02 41.05
N ASP A 94 -5.60 20.18 42.37
CA ASP A 94 -5.76 21.47 43.05
C ASP A 94 -4.52 22.34 42.78
N VAL A 95 -4.33 22.73 41.52
CA VAL A 95 -3.36 23.75 41.13
C VAL A 95 -4.14 24.86 40.43
N PRO A 96 -4.11 26.11 40.92
CA PRO A 96 -4.73 27.23 40.25
C PRO A 96 -3.87 27.59 39.03
N LEU A 97 -4.10 26.94 37.89
CA LEU A 97 -3.47 27.32 36.64
C LEU A 97 -4.28 28.48 36.02
N SER A 98 -3.93 29.68 36.46
CA SER A 98 -4.22 30.93 35.75
C SER A 98 -3.34 31.01 34.50
N SER A 99 -3.70 30.21 33.49
CA SER A 99 -3.45 30.42 32.07
C SER A 99 -4.24 29.33 31.36
N SER A 100 -5.29 29.71 30.64
CA SER A 100 -6.01 28.79 29.77
C SER A 100 -5.00 28.16 28.80
N PHE A 101 -5.19 26.91 28.41
CA PHE A 101 -4.41 26.30 27.32
C PHE A 101 -4.41 27.20 26.06
N MET A 102 -5.48 27.98 25.88
CA MET A 102 -5.62 28.93 24.80
C MET A 102 -4.66 30.11 24.84
N ASP A 103 -4.11 30.41 26.01
CA ASP A 103 -3.21 31.54 26.22
C ASP A 103 -1.77 31.20 25.82
N PHE A 104 -1.47 29.92 25.54
CA PHE A 104 -0.15 29.53 25.03
C PHE A 104 0.06 29.99 23.58
N PRO A 105 1.27 30.38 23.18
CA PRO A 105 1.64 30.54 21.78
C PRO A 105 1.43 29.23 21.00
N ASP A 106 1.13 29.34 19.71
CA ASP A 106 0.81 28.17 18.88
C ASP A 106 1.97 27.17 18.82
N GLU A 107 3.22 27.62 18.92
CA GLU A 107 4.40 26.75 18.97
C GLU A 107 4.39 25.84 20.21
N ILE A 108 4.00 26.39 21.37
CA ILE A 108 3.91 25.64 22.62
C ILE A 108 2.71 24.69 22.60
N LYS A 109 1.56 25.17 22.08
CA LYS A 109 0.38 24.31 21.86
C LYS A 109 0.73 23.13 20.97
N MET A 110 1.42 23.36 19.85
CA MET A 110 1.86 22.32 18.93
C MET A 110 2.85 21.35 19.58
N HIS A 111 3.78 21.84 20.41
CA HIS A 111 4.69 20.97 21.15
C HIS A 111 3.92 20.04 22.11
N ILE A 112 2.95 20.56 22.86
CA ILE A 112 2.08 19.76 23.73
C ILE A 112 1.28 18.76 22.90
N ILE A 113 0.60 19.21 21.85
CA ILE A 113 -0.22 18.38 20.95
C ILE A 113 0.60 17.23 20.35
N ASN A 114 1.85 17.46 19.95
CA ASN A 114 2.72 16.43 19.39
C ASN A 114 3.12 15.31 20.39
N THR A 115 2.95 15.52 21.70
CA THR A 115 3.17 14.48 22.72
C THR A 115 1.94 13.62 22.99
N ILE A 116 0.76 14.06 22.53
CA ILE A 116 -0.51 13.40 22.77
C ILE A 116 -0.70 12.26 21.76
N PRO A 117 -1.15 11.06 22.18
CA PRO A 117 -1.46 9.97 21.26
C PRO A 117 -2.48 10.39 20.19
N HIS A 118 -2.30 9.90 18.96
CA HIS A 118 -3.16 10.28 17.82
C HIS A 118 -4.65 10.02 18.05
N ALA A 119 -5.00 8.96 18.78
CA ALA A 119 -6.39 8.66 19.13
C ALA A 119 -7.01 9.74 20.03
N ASP A 120 -6.26 10.27 20.99
CA ASP A 120 -6.72 11.29 21.93
C ASP A 120 -6.83 12.67 21.25
N LEU A 121 -5.97 12.93 20.25
CA LEU A 121 -6.06 14.13 19.42
C LEU A 121 -7.40 14.25 18.69
N LEU A 122 -7.99 13.13 18.24
CA LEU A 122 -9.30 13.14 17.60
C LEU A 122 -10.42 13.61 18.55
N ALA A 123 -10.32 13.30 19.85
CA ALA A 123 -11.26 13.78 20.86
C ALA A 123 -11.02 15.26 21.20
N LEU A 124 -9.78 15.69 21.30
CA LEU A 124 -9.45 17.11 21.55
C LEU A 124 -9.94 18.04 20.45
N ARG A 125 -10.06 17.51 19.23
CA ARG A 125 -10.58 18.22 18.07
C ARG A 125 -12.01 18.74 18.25
N VAL A 126 -12.85 18.06 19.03
CA VAL A 126 -14.26 18.46 19.23
C VAL A 126 -14.45 19.45 20.36
N VAL A 127 -13.38 19.82 21.08
CA VAL A 127 -13.47 20.71 22.25
C VAL A 127 -13.75 22.15 21.85
N ASN A 128 -13.08 22.66 20.81
CA ASN A 128 -13.36 23.98 20.23
C ASN A 128 -12.68 24.15 18.86
N LYS A 129 -13.05 25.24 18.17
CA LYS A 129 -12.58 25.57 16.82
C LYS A 129 -11.06 25.78 16.71
N CYS A 130 -10.42 26.42 17.69
CA CYS A 130 -8.97 26.68 17.65
C CYS A 130 -8.16 25.37 17.72
N LEU A 131 -8.54 24.47 18.64
CA LEU A 131 -7.97 23.13 18.70
C LEU A 131 -8.26 22.32 17.44
N TRP A 132 -9.46 22.46 16.86
CA TRP A 132 -9.78 21.83 15.58
C TRP A 132 -8.82 22.26 14.48
N GLU A 133 -8.57 23.56 14.32
CA GLU A 133 -7.67 24.11 13.30
C GLU A 133 -6.22 23.66 13.50
N LEU A 134 -5.72 23.62 14.76
CA LEU A 134 -4.36 23.18 15.07
C LEU A 134 -4.16 21.66 14.91
N ILE A 135 -5.13 20.86 15.33
CA ILE A 135 -4.99 19.39 15.39
C ILE A 135 -5.33 18.74 14.05
N THR A 136 -6.23 19.32 13.26
CA THR A 136 -6.69 18.71 12.00
C THR A 136 -5.54 18.41 11.03
N PRO A 137 -4.58 19.31 10.77
CA PRO A 137 -3.43 19.02 9.91
C PRO A 137 -2.59 17.84 10.40
N ILE A 138 -2.38 17.72 11.70
CA ILE A 138 -1.59 16.62 12.30
C ILE A 138 -2.35 15.30 12.14
N THR A 139 -3.62 15.29 12.52
CA THR A 139 -4.44 14.08 12.57
C THR A 139 -4.85 13.58 11.18
N HIS A 140 -5.00 14.47 10.20
CA HIS A 140 -5.53 14.17 8.86
C HIS A 140 -4.46 14.23 7.75
N SER A 141 -3.19 14.49 8.07
CA SER A 141 -2.06 14.28 7.13
C SER A 141 -1.88 12.82 6.71
N ARG A 142 -2.53 11.88 7.42
CA ARG A 142 -2.52 10.43 7.17
C ARG A 142 -3.94 9.97 6.93
N LEU A 143 -4.26 9.67 5.68
CA LEU A 143 -5.58 9.21 5.30
C LEU A 143 -5.66 7.70 5.34
N ARG A 144 -6.76 7.19 5.87
CA ARG A 144 -7.03 5.76 5.95
C ARG A 144 -8.41 5.46 5.38
N PHE A 145 -8.42 4.78 4.24
CA PHE A 145 -9.61 4.22 3.63
C PHE A 145 -9.75 2.78 4.08
N ARG A 146 -10.85 2.49 4.77
CA ARG A 146 -11.12 1.19 5.36
C ARG A 146 -12.59 0.84 5.17
N MET A 147 -12.86 -0.37 4.68
CA MET A 147 -14.22 -0.90 4.70
C MET A 147 -14.68 -1.13 6.15
N PRO A 148 -15.95 -0.84 6.48
CA PRO A 148 -16.48 -1.04 7.82
C PRO A 148 -16.38 -2.53 8.23
N PRO A 149 -16.24 -2.85 9.53
CA PRO A 149 -16.35 -4.23 10.01
C PRO A 149 -17.66 -4.87 9.54
N GLY A 150 -17.60 -6.12 9.09
CA GLY A 150 -18.78 -6.83 8.58
C GLY A 150 -19.26 -6.40 7.20
N TRP A 151 -18.57 -5.49 6.49
CA TRP A 151 -18.97 -5.01 5.13
C TRP A 151 -19.40 -6.13 4.16
N ALA A 152 -18.81 -7.33 4.29
CA ALA A 152 -19.13 -8.48 3.47
C ALA A 152 -20.58 -8.98 3.66
N ALA A 153 -21.14 -8.85 4.87
CA ALA A 153 -22.54 -9.18 5.16
C ALA A 153 -23.52 -8.20 4.47
N PHE A 154 -23.03 -7.03 4.06
CA PHE A 154 -23.80 -6.03 3.34
C PHE A 154 -23.68 -6.17 1.82
N MET A 155 -22.99 -7.19 1.29
CA MET A 155 -22.99 -7.45 -0.16
C MET A 155 -24.37 -7.89 -0.68
N ASP A 156 -25.30 -8.24 0.21
CA ASP A 156 -26.70 -8.49 -0.12
C ASP A 156 -27.52 -7.18 -0.25
N SER A 157 -26.93 -6.02 0.11
CA SER A 157 -27.52 -4.70 -0.12
C SER A 157 -27.33 -4.27 -1.58
N SER A 158 -28.22 -3.41 -2.09
CA SER A 158 -28.23 -2.98 -3.50
C SER A 158 -27.00 -2.18 -3.96
N MET A 159 -26.09 -1.82 -3.05
CA MET A 159 -24.89 -1.03 -3.35
C MET A 159 -23.65 -1.91 -3.34
N THR A 160 -22.87 -1.84 -4.41
CA THR A 160 -21.62 -2.62 -4.49
C THR A 160 -20.52 -1.98 -3.62
N PRO A 161 -19.54 -2.75 -3.11
CA PRO A 161 -18.39 -2.19 -2.37
C PRO A 161 -17.63 -1.11 -3.16
N HIS A 162 -17.58 -1.22 -4.49
CA HIS A 162 -16.92 -0.26 -5.37
C HIS A 162 -17.67 1.08 -5.46
N GLU A 163 -19.00 1.03 -5.46
CA GLU A 163 -19.85 2.22 -5.45
C GLU A 163 -19.68 2.99 -4.14
N TRP A 164 -19.77 2.28 -3.02
CA TRP A 164 -19.54 2.87 -1.70
C TRP A 164 -18.15 3.47 -1.57
N ALA A 165 -17.12 2.72 -1.99
CA ALA A 165 -15.74 3.19 -1.98
C ALA A 165 -15.56 4.47 -2.81
N SER A 166 -16.21 4.55 -3.98
CA SER A 166 -16.10 5.73 -4.85
C SER A 166 -16.79 6.96 -4.24
N GLY A 167 -17.94 6.80 -3.59
CA GLY A 167 -18.60 7.88 -2.85
C GLY A 167 -17.73 8.38 -1.69
N ALA A 168 -17.12 7.47 -0.93
CA ALA A 168 -16.24 7.82 0.18
C ALA A 168 -14.91 8.45 -0.29
N GLU A 169 -14.33 8.02 -1.41
CA GLU A 169 -13.17 8.66 -2.05
C GLU A 169 -13.51 10.08 -2.50
N LEU A 170 -14.68 10.30 -3.10
CA LEU A 170 -15.15 11.63 -3.50
C LEU A 170 -15.33 12.53 -2.28
N LEU A 171 -15.95 12.02 -1.21
CA LEU A 171 -16.11 12.78 0.03
C LEU A 171 -14.74 13.14 0.64
N GLY A 172 -13.80 12.19 0.64
CA GLY A 172 -12.42 12.43 1.04
C GLY A 172 -11.74 13.50 0.19
N ALA A 173 -11.92 13.47 -1.13
CA ALA A 173 -11.39 14.46 -2.06
C ALA A 173 -11.94 15.87 -1.76
N ILE A 174 -13.25 16.01 -1.56
CA ILE A 174 -13.90 17.27 -1.17
C ILE A 174 -13.28 17.77 0.15
N PHE A 175 -13.19 16.91 1.16
CA PHE A 175 -12.61 17.27 2.46
C PHE A 175 -11.15 17.76 2.34
N ILE A 176 -10.30 17.04 1.60
CA ILE A 176 -8.89 17.40 1.42
C ILE A 176 -8.76 18.76 0.75
N LEU A 177 -9.58 19.01 -0.28
CA LEU A 177 -9.59 20.26 -1.03
C LEU A 177 -10.07 21.45 -0.20
N GLU A 178 -10.98 21.24 0.74
CA GLU A 178 -11.45 22.30 1.64
C GLU A 178 -10.53 22.54 2.83
N ALA A 179 -9.91 21.48 3.34
CA ALA A 179 -9.06 21.57 4.52
C ALA A 179 -7.61 21.98 4.19
N TRP A 180 -7.20 21.98 2.90
CA TRP A 180 -5.86 22.36 2.44
C TRP A 180 -4.72 21.62 3.15
N LEU A 181 -4.92 20.34 3.47
CA LEU A 181 -3.99 19.59 4.30
C LEU A 181 -2.90 18.91 3.47
N PRO A 182 -1.63 18.98 3.90
CA PRO A 182 -0.57 18.20 3.27
C PRO A 182 -0.77 16.71 3.61
N ILE A 183 -1.31 15.96 2.67
CA ILE A 183 -1.45 14.50 2.83
C ILE A 183 -0.11 13.86 2.49
N VAL A 184 0.52 13.25 3.49
CA VAL A 184 1.83 12.60 3.36
C VAL A 184 1.73 11.08 3.32
N SER A 185 0.62 10.50 3.81
CA SER A 185 0.43 9.06 3.83
C SER A 185 -1.00 8.64 3.50
N MET A 186 -1.11 7.54 2.75
CA MET A 186 -2.35 6.90 2.37
C MET A 186 -2.35 5.43 2.80
N THR A 187 -3.42 4.99 3.46
CA THR A 187 -3.62 3.59 3.84
C THR A 187 -4.93 3.06 3.30
N TYR A 188 -4.86 2.01 2.49
CA TYR A 188 -5.99 1.20 2.03
C TYR A 188 -6.06 -0.08 2.86
N SER A 189 -7.17 -0.29 3.56
CA SER A 189 -7.35 -1.35 4.55
C SER A 189 -8.61 -2.16 4.21
N SER A 190 -8.44 -3.27 3.49
CA SER A 190 -9.52 -4.00 2.80
C SER A 190 -10.35 -3.13 1.86
N TRP A 191 -9.75 -2.07 1.34
CA TRP A 191 -10.43 -1.15 0.42
C TRP A 191 -10.51 -1.74 -1.00
N PRO A 192 -11.64 -1.63 -1.70
CA PRO A 192 -11.74 -1.96 -3.12
C PRO A 192 -10.94 -0.94 -3.96
N ILE A 193 -9.71 -1.31 -4.33
CA ILE A 193 -8.85 -0.45 -5.15
C ILE A 193 -9.32 -0.51 -6.60
N ARG A 194 -9.40 0.66 -7.24
CA ARG A 194 -9.79 0.84 -8.65
C ARG A 194 -8.57 1.02 -9.53
N ASN A 195 -8.74 1.08 -10.85
CA ASN A 195 -7.65 1.37 -11.81
C ASN A 195 -7.08 2.79 -11.67
N HIS A 196 -7.70 3.65 -10.86
CA HIS A 196 -7.41 5.08 -10.76
C HIS A 196 -6.98 5.41 -9.33
N CYS A 197 -5.86 6.10 -9.19
CA CYS A 197 -5.37 6.57 -7.89
C CYS A 197 -5.97 7.95 -7.59
N PHE A 198 -7.07 7.99 -6.82
CA PHE A 198 -7.85 9.23 -6.66
C PHE A 198 -7.06 10.38 -6.01
N PHE A 199 -6.07 10.11 -5.17
CA PHE A 199 -5.33 11.20 -4.54
C PHE A 199 -4.25 11.82 -5.44
N ARG A 200 -4.01 11.25 -6.63
CA ARG A 200 -3.00 11.73 -7.58
C ARG A 200 -3.29 13.13 -8.13
N PHE A 201 -4.57 13.51 -8.20
CA PHE A 201 -5.00 14.79 -8.77
C PHE A 201 -5.32 15.85 -7.71
N LEU A 202 -5.18 15.51 -6.42
CA LEU A 202 -5.49 16.44 -5.35
C LEU A 202 -4.31 17.43 -5.17
N PRO A 203 -4.55 18.75 -5.17
CA PRO A 203 -3.51 19.74 -4.91
C PRO A 203 -3.01 19.59 -3.47
N ASN A 204 -1.74 19.93 -3.25
CA ASN A 204 -1.07 19.81 -1.94
C ASN A 204 -0.97 18.37 -1.39
N VAL A 205 -1.21 17.36 -2.22
CA VAL A 205 -1.02 15.95 -1.85
C VAL A 205 0.34 15.47 -2.33
N ALA A 206 1.28 15.38 -1.40
CA ALA A 206 2.61 14.82 -1.62
C ALA A 206 2.72 13.48 -0.86
N VAL A 207 1.91 12.49 -1.26
CA VAL A 207 1.94 11.18 -0.61
C VAL A 207 3.31 10.56 -0.83
N THR A 208 4.05 10.42 0.26
CA THR A 208 5.34 9.73 0.30
C THR A 208 5.18 8.31 0.80
N ARG A 209 4.10 7.98 1.51
CA ARG A 209 3.86 6.64 2.05
C ARG A 209 2.52 6.06 1.66
N VAL A 210 2.54 4.91 1.00
CA VAL A 210 1.34 4.14 0.65
C VAL A 210 1.37 2.78 1.33
N THR A 211 0.29 2.46 2.03
CA THR A 211 0.06 1.11 2.58
C THR A 211 -1.22 0.53 1.99
N ILE A 212 -1.11 -0.62 1.36
CA ILE A 212 -2.26 -1.43 0.91
C ILE A 212 -2.22 -2.70 1.73
N THR A 213 -3.26 -2.91 2.53
CA THR A 213 -3.38 -4.08 3.40
C THR A 213 -4.75 -4.71 3.23
N GLY A 214 -4.77 -5.99 2.89
CA GLY A 214 -5.99 -6.77 2.93
C GLY A 214 -6.22 -7.47 4.26
N TYR A 215 -7.47 -7.49 4.69
CA TYR A 215 -7.97 -8.41 5.69
C TYR A 215 -8.84 -9.42 4.97
N ARG A 216 -8.39 -10.68 4.98
CA ARG A 216 -9.14 -11.80 4.43
C ARG A 216 -10.35 -12.03 5.34
N HIS A 217 -11.53 -11.63 4.87
CA HIS A 217 -12.79 -11.89 5.58
C HIS A 217 -13.32 -13.31 5.26
N SER A 218 -12.97 -13.85 4.10
CA SER A 218 -13.31 -15.20 3.66
C SER A 218 -12.23 -15.73 2.72
N GLU A 219 -12.23 -17.04 2.44
CA GLU A 219 -11.29 -17.62 1.48
C GLU A 219 -11.38 -17.00 0.09
N TYR A 220 -12.52 -16.40 -0.23
CA TYR A 220 -12.90 -15.90 -1.55
C TYR A 220 -12.64 -14.41 -1.78
N PHE A 221 -12.33 -13.64 -0.73
CA PHE A 221 -12.04 -12.21 -0.89
C PHE A 221 -10.60 -11.88 -0.51
N ILE A 222 -9.77 -11.71 -1.54
CA ILE A 222 -8.42 -11.14 -1.43
C ILE A 222 -8.45 -9.78 -2.13
N PRO A 223 -8.18 -8.68 -1.41
CA PRO A 223 -8.11 -7.35 -2.03
C PRO A 223 -7.13 -7.35 -3.19
N LEU A 224 -7.64 -7.07 -4.38
CA LEU A 224 -6.87 -7.01 -5.62
C LEU A 224 -6.38 -5.58 -5.84
N VAL A 225 -5.10 -5.43 -6.21
CA VAL A 225 -4.60 -4.19 -6.82
C VAL A 225 -4.65 -4.40 -8.34
N PRO A 226 -5.62 -3.80 -9.04
CA PRO A 226 -5.83 -4.10 -10.45
C PRO A 226 -4.79 -3.39 -11.33
N PHE A 227 -4.43 -4.00 -12.44
CA PHE A 227 -3.87 -3.27 -13.59
C PHE A 227 -5.01 -2.44 -14.20
N LEU A 228 -4.94 -1.11 -14.33
CA LEU A 228 -3.84 -0.18 -14.59
C LEU A 228 -3.49 0.74 -13.40
N PHE A 229 -3.76 0.32 -12.16
CA PHE A 229 -3.55 1.15 -10.98
C PHE A 229 -2.08 1.56 -10.82
N MET A 230 -1.85 2.87 -10.66
CA MET A 230 -0.51 3.45 -10.63
C MET A 230 -0.39 4.54 -9.57
N LEU A 231 0.60 4.39 -8.70
CA LEU A 231 0.95 5.31 -7.64
C LEU A 231 1.77 6.51 -8.17
N PRO A 232 1.64 7.71 -7.60
CA PRO A 232 2.42 8.87 -8.01
C PRO A 232 3.92 8.69 -7.74
N SER A 233 4.75 9.43 -8.47
CA SER A 233 6.22 9.36 -8.34
C SER A 233 6.76 9.91 -7.01
N THR A 234 5.92 10.57 -6.21
CA THR A 234 6.25 11.06 -4.88
C THR A 234 6.40 9.95 -3.84
N VAL A 235 5.91 8.74 -4.11
CA VAL A 235 5.94 7.62 -3.17
C VAL A 235 7.39 7.16 -2.93
N ARG A 236 7.76 7.09 -1.66
CA ARG A 236 9.06 6.66 -1.14
C ARG A 236 8.95 5.39 -0.30
N ASP A 237 7.86 5.25 0.44
CA ASP A 237 7.55 4.09 1.27
C ASP A 237 6.33 3.35 0.69
N LEU A 238 6.51 2.11 0.25
CA LEU A 238 5.42 1.25 -0.21
C LEU A 238 5.30 0.01 0.67
N LYS A 239 4.11 -0.23 1.21
CA LYS A 239 3.76 -1.46 1.91
C LYS A 239 2.58 -2.14 1.24
N LEU A 240 2.78 -3.38 0.81
CA LEU A 240 1.76 -4.28 0.29
C LEU A 240 1.65 -5.46 1.25
N ALA A 241 0.45 -5.71 1.78
CA ALA A 241 0.24 -6.81 2.70
C ALA A 241 -1.09 -7.52 2.44
N ARG A 242 -1.08 -8.86 2.37
CA ARG A 242 -2.31 -9.68 2.30
C ARG A 242 -3.27 -9.25 1.19
N CYS A 243 -2.71 -8.85 0.06
CA CYS A 243 -3.42 -8.43 -1.14
C CYS A 243 -2.94 -9.25 -2.34
N SER A 244 -3.63 -9.16 -3.46
CA SER A 244 -3.23 -9.80 -4.71
C SER A 244 -2.74 -8.77 -5.73
N LEU A 245 -1.70 -9.14 -6.47
CA LEU A 245 -1.26 -8.46 -7.70
C LEU A 245 -1.60 -9.31 -8.95
N THR A 246 -2.65 -10.14 -8.90
CA THR A 246 -3.10 -10.90 -10.10
C THR A 246 -3.27 -9.97 -11.29
N CYS A 247 -2.64 -10.33 -12.42
CA CYS A 247 -2.63 -9.53 -13.65
C CYS A 247 -2.03 -8.12 -13.51
N HIS A 248 -1.22 -7.87 -12.49
CA HIS A 248 -0.47 -6.62 -12.30
C HIS A 248 0.98 -6.92 -11.91
N SER A 249 1.83 -5.90 -11.92
CA SER A 249 3.22 -6.02 -11.48
C SER A 249 3.58 -4.91 -10.50
N LEU A 250 4.54 -5.20 -9.60
CA LEU A 250 5.07 -4.19 -8.69
C LEU A 250 5.69 -3.00 -9.45
N LEU A 251 6.33 -3.24 -10.59
CA LEU A 251 6.89 -2.16 -11.41
C LEU A 251 5.79 -1.36 -12.12
N GLY A 252 4.73 -2.05 -12.57
CA GLY A 252 3.56 -1.44 -13.18
C GLY A 252 2.75 -0.57 -12.21
N LEU A 253 2.88 -0.83 -10.90
CA LEU A 253 2.30 -0.02 -9.85
C LEU A 253 3.00 1.34 -9.67
N LEU A 254 4.27 1.46 -10.07
CA LEU A 254 5.07 2.67 -9.85
C LEU A 254 5.05 3.59 -11.08
N SER A 255 4.93 4.90 -10.86
CA SER A 255 5.07 5.89 -11.94
C SER A 255 6.53 6.05 -12.38
N PRO A 256 6.78 6.47 -13.63
CA PRO A 256 8.08 7.02 -14.03
C PRO A 256 8.64 8.03 -13.03
N GLY A 257 9.93 7.92 -12.74
CA GLY A 257 10.63 8.85 -11.84
C GLY A 257 10.45 8.57 -10.34
N THR A 258 9.70 7.52 -9.97
CA THR A 258 9.65 7.07 -8.57
C THR A 258 11.05 6.70 -8.09
N GLN A 259 11.46 7.17 -6.92
CA GLN A 259 12.66 6.68 -6.24
C GLN A 259 12.24 6.15 -4.88
N LEU A 260 11.93 4.86 -4.86
CA LEU A 260 11.44 4.15 -3.70
C LEU A 260 12.59 3.94 -2.71
N ASP A 261 12.38 4.31 -1.44
CA ASP A 261 13.36 4.19 -0.36
C ASP A 261 13.09 2.93 0.49
N SER A 262 11.81 2.60 0.72
CA SER A 262 11.38 1.44 1.49
C SER A 262 10.28 0.65 0.79
N LEU A 263 10.42 -0.68 0.76
CA LEU A 263 9.45 -1.62 0.22
C LEU A 263 9.17 -2.74 1.22
N GLU A 264 7.92 -2.92 1.63
CA GLU A 264 7.46 -4.08 2.40
C GLU A 264 6.44 -4.88 1.59
N ILE A 265 6.75 -6.14 1.30
CA ILE A 265 5.86 -7.12 0.67
C ILE A 265 5.58 -8.20 1.71
N ASN A 266 4.33 -8.32 2.14
CA ASN A 266 3.96 -9.22 3.22
C ASN A 266 2.76 -10.10 2.87
N CYS A 267 3.00 -11.37 2.56
CA CYS A 267 1.96 -12.31 2.12
C CYS A 267 1.15 -11.71 0.97
N VAL A 268 1.80 -11.38 -0.15
CA VAL A 268 1.14 -10.83 -1.34
C VAL A 268 0.95 -11.94 -2.36
N ASP A 269 -0.31 -12.22 -2.72
CA ASP A 269 -0.66 -13.20 -3.74
C ASP A 269 -0.27 -12.71 -5.12
N ASN A 270 0.33 -13.59 -5.93
CA ASN A 270 0.89 -13.24 -7.25
C ASN A 270 1.85 -12.04 -7.19
N GLY A 271 2.46 -11.77 -6.03
CA GLY A 271 3.42 -10.68 -5.85
C GLY A 271 4.81 -10.96 -6.43
N PHE A 272 5.00 -12.12 -7.05
CA PHE A 272 6.23 -12.54 -7.72
C PHE A 272 6.10 -12.32 -9.23
N VAL A 273 7.23 -12.05 -9.88
CA VAL A 273 7.29 -11.96 -11.34
C VAL A 273 7.25 -13.37 -11.89
N ILE A 274 6.14 -13.76 -12.53
CA ILE A 274 6.05 -15.04 -13.25
C ILE A 274 6.93 -14.92 -14.49
N THR A 275 8.06 -15.61 -14.51
CA THR A 275 8.86 -15.84 -15.71
C THR A 275 8.52 -17.25 -16.19
N PRO A 276 7.80 -17.43 -17.31
CA PRO A 276 7.51 -18.78 -17.80
C PRO A 276 8.83 -19.44 -18.21
N SER A 277 8.97 -20.74 -17.97
CA SER A 277 10.20 -21.47 -18.32
C SER A 277 10.36 -21.68 -19.83
N SER A 278 9.28 -21.56 -20.60
CA SER A 278 9.25 -21.61 -22.06
C SER A 278 8.04 -20.81 -22.55
N PRO A 279 8.08 -19.46 -22.45
CA PRO A 279 6.92 -18.64 -22.74
C PRO A 279 6.60 -18.65 -24.24
N SER A 280 5.32 -18.77 -24.55
CA SER A 280 4.78 -18.41 -25.87
C SER A 280 4.99 -16.93 -26.14
N ALA A 281 4.99 -16.52 -27.42
CA ALA A 281 5.13 -15.12 -27.80
C ALA A 281 4.08 -14.22 -27.12
N ASP A 282 2.85 -14.73 -26.94
CA ASP A 282 1.77 -14.00 -26.26
C ASP A 282 2.06 -13.81 -24.77
N GLU A 283 2.59 -14.82 -24.08
CA GLU A 283 2.99 -14.70 -22.67
C GLU A 283 4.14 -13.70 -22.50
N ILE A 284 5.11 -13.68 -23.43
CA ILE A 284 6.18 -12.67 -23.43
C ILE A 284 5.57 -11.28 -23.61
N ASN A 285 4.67 -11.10 -24.57
CA ASN A 285 4.04 -9.81 -24.83
C ASN A 285 3.26 -9.28 -23.62
N ILE A 286 2.46 -10.15 -22.97
CA ILE A 286 1.72 -9.82 -21.74
C ILE A 286 2.70 -9.44 -20.63
N TRP A 287 3.75 -10.24 -20.41
CA TRP A 287 4.75 -9.95 -19.39
C TRP A 287 5.43 -8.61 -19.63
N ARG A 288 5.80 -8.33 -20.89
CA ARG A 288 6.44 -7.08 -21.30
C ARG A 288 5.50 -5.88 -21.12
N GLU A 289 4.21 -6.04 -21.40
CA GLU A 289 3.19 -5.01 -21.17
C GLU A 289 3.04 -4.70 -19.67
N LEU A 290 2.86 -5.73 -18.84
CA LEU A 290 2.68 -5.59 -17.39
C LEU A 290 3.87 -4.94 -16.69
N ASN A 291 5.08 -5.16 -17.20
CA ASN A 291 6.31 -4.57 -16.67
C ASN A 291 6.71 -3.25 -17.35
N GLY A 292 5.92 -2.77 -18.31
CA GLY A 292 6.08 -1.45 -18.94
C GLY A 292 7.15 -1.36 -20.05
N PHE A 293 7.55 -2.48 -20.62
CA PHE A 293 8.51 -2.54 -21.74
C PHE A 293 7.92 -2.00 -23.06
N HIS A 294 6.62 -2.13 -23.25
CA HIS A 294 5.89 -1.64 -24.43
C HIS A 294 5.04 -0.40 -24.13
N SER A 295 5.24 0.23 -22.98
CA SER A 295 4.47 1.40 -22.57
C SER A 295 5.31 2.68 -22.55
N PHE A 296 4.70 3.79 -22.18
CA PHE A 296 5.39 5.06 -21.89
C PHE A 296 6.52 4.93 -20.86
N ARG A 297 6.57 3.83 -20.09
CA ARG A 297 7.66 3.50 -19.16
C ARG A 297 8.92 2.97 -19.85
N GLN A 298 8.89 2.68 -21.15
CA GLN A 298 10.03 2.11 -21.89
C GLN A 298 11.32 2.94 -21.74
N GLN A 299 11.22 4.27 -21.65
CA GLN A 299 12.39 5.12 -21.42
C GLN A 299 13.08 4.81 -20.10
N VAL A 300 12.31 4.52 -19.05
CA VAL A 300 12.83 4.17 -17.73
C VAL A 300 13.43 2.75 -17.74
N VAL A 301 12.93 1.85 -18.58
CA VAL A 301 13.54 0.53 -18.79
C VAL A 301 14.90 0.65 -19.48
N LYS A 302 15.01 1.50 -20.51
CA LYS A 302 16.26 1.73 -21.26
C LYS A 302 17.27 2.59 -20.50
N SER A 303 16.79 3.46 -19.62
CA SER A 303 17.62 4.39 -18.85
C SER A 303 17.09 4.46 -17.42
N PRO A 304 17.34 3.40 -16.62
CA PRO A 304 16.79 3.29 -15.28
C PRO A 304 17.36 4.37 -14.35
N PRO A 305 16.55 4.91 -13.42
CA PRO A 305 17.06 5.84 -12.42
C PRO A 305 18.13 5.17 -11.54
N PRO A 306 18.92 5.98 -10.81
CA PRO A 306 19.81 5.47 -9.78
C PRO A 306 19.04 4.61 -8.78
N ALA A 307 19.68 3.54 -8.28
CA ALA A 307 19.09 2.71 -7.23
C ALA A 307 18.84 3.57 -5.98
N SER A 308 17.60 3.56 -5.49
CA SER A 308 17.17 4.33 -4.32
C SER A 308 16.76 3.45 -3.15
N LEU A 309 16.39 2.20 -3.39
CA LEU A 309 15.85 1.30 -2.38
C LEU A 309 16.88 1.04 -1.28
N ARG A 310 16.56 1.47 -0.05
CA ARG A 310 17.39 1.31 1.15
C ARG A 310 16.88 0.22 2.07
N GLN A 311 15.57 0.03 2.13
CA GLN A 311 14.94 -0.95 3.01
C GLN A 311 14.02 -1.88 2.22
N LEU A 312 14.18 -3.18 2.41
CA LEU A 312 13.35 -4.20 1.79
C LEU A 312 12.92 -5.17 2.86
N LYS A 313 11.62 -5.41 2.93
CA LYS A 313 11.05 -6.45 3.78
C LYS A 313 10.19 -7.36 2.94
N ILE A 314 10.55 -8.63 2.91
CA ILE A 314 9.83 -9.67 2.17
C ILE A 314 9.38 -10.72 3.15
N ASN A 315 8.08 -10.96 3.19
CA ASN A 315 7.50 -12.05 3.94
C ASN A 315 6.71 -12.97 3.01
N PHE A 316 7.30 -14.13 2.71
CA PHE A 316 6.68 -15.24 1.99
C PHE A 316 6.12 -16.31 2.93
N SER A 317 5.89 -15.97 4.22
CA SER A 317 5.24 -16.87 5.18
C SER A 317 4.11 -17.61 4.49
N PRO A 318 4.02 -18.95 4.64
CA PRO A 318 3.02 -19.73 3.96
C PRO A 318 1.69 -19.03 4.19
N PHE A 319 1.09 -18.55 3.09
CA PHE A 319 -0.36 -18.49 3.07
C PHE A 319 -0.76 -19.88 3.52
N VAL A 320 -1.39 -19.99 4.68
CA VAL A 320 -2.00 -21.24 5.11
C VAL A 320 -3.36 -21.25 4.42
N PRO A 321 -3.55 -21.87 3.24
CA PRO A 321 -4.82 -22.51 2.99
C PRO A 321 -4.84 -23.73 3.89
N GLN A 322 -5.93 -23.92 4.61
CA GLN A 322 -6.21 -25.20 5.22
C GLN A 322 -6.15 -26.27 4.11
N GLY A 323 -5.13 -27.13 4.14
CA GLY A 323 -5.16 -28.45 3.53
C GLY A 323 -4.96 -28.59 2.01
N THR A 324 -4.92 -27.53 1.20
CA THR A 324 -4.56 -27.66 -0.23
C THR A 324 -3.24 -26.97 -0.52
N ALA A 325 -2.18 -27.77 -0.38
CA ALA A 325 -0.86 -27.48 -0.93
C ALA A 325 -0.95 -27.37 -2.47
N HIS A 326 -1.41 -26.24 -2.99
CA HIS A 326 -1.09 -25.81 -4.36
C HIS A 326 0.37 -25.30 -4.42
N VAL A 327 1.29 -26.17 -3.98
CA VAL A 327 2.74 -26.09 -4.24
C VAL A 327 3.02 -26.32 -5.75
N GLY A 328 1.99 -26.65 -6.53
CA GLY A 328 2.07 -26.90 -7.97
C GLY A 328 2.30 -25.68 -8.88
N HIS A 329 2.27 -24.44 -8.37
CA HIS A 329 2.51 -23.23 -9.17
C HIS A 329 3.74 -22.42 -8.73
N GLN A 330 4.52 -22.92 -7.76
CA GLN A 330 5.74 -22.28 -7.26
C GLN A 330 7.01 -22.56 -8.10
N ARG A 331 6.88 -22.96 -9.37
CA ARG A 331 8.02 -23.51 -10.15
C ARG A 331 8.89 -22.50 -10.91
N THR A 332 8.57 -21.22 -10.90
CA THR A 332 9.44 -20.20 -11.53
C THR A 332 9.64 -19.03 -10.59
N TYR A 333 10.51 -19.25 -9.60
CA TYR A 333 11.15 -18.15 -8.88
C TYR A 333 12.00 -17.33 -9.87
N TYR A 334 12.24 -16.06 -9.53
CA TYR A 334 13.14 -15.18 -10.26
C TYR A 334 14.43 -15.92 -10.65
N GLN A 335 14.59 -16.17 -11.94
CA GLN A 335 15.80 -16.76 -12.50
C GLN A 335 16.36 -15.73 -13.47
N PRO A 336 17.41 -15.00 -13.06
CA PRO A 336 17.92 -13.87 -13.85
C PRO A 336 18.37 -14.29 -15.25
N GLU A 337 18.80 -15.53 -15.43
CA GLU A 337 19.16 -16.12 -16.73
C GLU A 337 17.98 -16.12 -17.71
N TYR A 338 16.82 -16.65 -17.32
CA TYR A 338 15.62 -16.61 -18.17
C TYR A 338 15.07 -15.20 -18.37
N MET A 339 15.26 -14.31 -17.40
CA MET A 339 14.85 -12.92 -17.56
C MET A 339 15.69 -12.20 -18.62
N GLN A 340 16.98 -12.48 -18.71
CA GLN A 340 17.83 -11.90 -19.75
C GLN A 340 17.35 -12.27 -21.16
N GLU A 341 16.79 -13.47 -21.35
CA GLU A 341 16.20 -13.90 -22.62
C GLU A 341 14.91 -13.12 -22.97
N LEU A 342 14.21 -12.57 -21.98
CA LEU A 342 13.02 -11.73 -22.19
C LEU A 342 13.34 -10.26 -22.51
N LEU A 343 14.60 -9.85 -22.29
CA LEU A 343 15.06 -8.49 -22.53
C LEU A 343 15.58 -8.33 -23.95
N ILE A 344 15.27 -7.20 -24.57
CA ILE A 344 15.93 -6.77 -25.80
C ILE A 344 17.23 -6.06 -25.43
N ALA A 345 18.19 -5.97 -26.37
CA ALA A 345 19.40 -5.18 -26.19
C ALA A 345 19.09 -3.78 -25.61
N ASP A 346 19.91 -3.34 -24.66
CA ASP A 346 19.83 -2.08 -23.93
C ASP A 346 18.63 -1.92 -22.96
N GLU A 347 17.86 -2.97 -22.72
CA GLU A 347 16.81 -2.98 -21.68
C GLU A 347 17.37 -3.43 -20.33
N HIS A 348 16.91 -2.80 -19.25
CA HIS A 348 17.32 -3.13 -17.88
C HIS A 348 16.13 -3.57 -17.02
N PHE A 349 16.34 -4.61 -16.21
CA PHE A 349 15.35 -5.12 -15.26
C PHE A 349 16.01 -5.78 -14.04
N PRO A 350 15.46 -5.65 -12.82
CA PRO A 350 14.37 -4.76 -12.43
C PRO A 350 14.82 -3.28 -12.39
N VAL A 351 13.89 -2.35 -12.59
CA VAL A 351 14.21 -0.91 -12.71
C VAL A 351 14.25 -0.20 -11.36
N TYR A 352 13.17 -0.27 -10.57
CA TYR A 352 13.02 0.46 -9.30
C TYR A 352 13.45 -0.34 -8.06
N VAL A 353 13.67 -1.64 -8.22
CA VAL A 353 13.95 -2.58 -7.11
C VAL A 353 15.38 -3.11 -7.22
N LYS A 354 16.29 -2.26 -7.71
CA LYS A 354 17.73 -2.57 -7.72
C LYS A 354 18.23 -2.71 -6.29
N LEU A 355 18.91 -3.80 -6.00
CA LEU A 355 19.35 -4.18 -4.66
C LEU A 355 20.69 -3.53 -4.29
N SER A 356 21.43 -2.98 -5.26
CA SER A 356 22.76 -2.39 -5.08
C SER A 356 22.86 -1.25 -4.06
N SER A 357 21.74 -0.62 -3.68
CA SER A 357 21.71 0.46 -2.67
C SER A 357 21.07 0.04 -1.34
N LEU A 358 20.68 -1.23 -1.21
CA LEU A 358 19.93 -1.73 -0.08
C LEU A 358 20.82 -1.83 1.16
N VAL A 359 20.37 -1.22 2.26
CA VAL A 359 21.10 -1.17 3.55
C VAL A 359 20.49 -2.16 4.54
N GLU A 360 19.17 -2.34 4.50
CA GLU A 360 18.44 -3.23 5.40
C GLU A 360 17.57 -4.21 4.60
N PHE A 361 17.72 -5.49 4.89
CA PHE A 361 16.91 -6.56 4.32
C PHE A 361 16.28 -7.42 5.42
N ASP A 362 14.95 -7.44 5.50
CA ASP A 362 14.18 -8.32 6.40
C ASP A 362 13.45 -9.39 5.60
N LEU A 363 13.97 -10.62 5.70
CA LEU A 363 13.54 -11.78 4.93
C LEU A 363 12.82 -12.78 5.84
N CYS A 364 11.53 -12.99 5.62
CA CYS A 364 10.73 -14.00 6.31
C CYS A 364 10.30 -15.08 5.31
N VAL A 365 11.06 -16.18 5.26
CA VAL A 365 10.91 -17.24 4.25
C VAL A 365 11.28 -18.60 4.84
N GLY A 366 10.67 -19.67 4.32
CA GLY A 366 10.99 -21.03 4.72
C GLY A 366 12.30 -21.52 4.10
N PRO A 367 12.95 -22.55 4.66
CA PRO A 367 14.24 -23.06 4.19
C PRO A 367 14.27 -23.50 2.72
N PHE A 368 13.12 -23.90 2.17
CA PHE A 368 13.00 -24.31 0.77
C PHE A 368 13.20 -23.16 -0.23
N VAL A 369 13.13 -21.89 0.22
CA VAL A 369 13.33 -20.70 -0.63
C VAL A 369 14.77 -20.17 -0.54
N TYR A 370 15.60 -20.65 0.38
CA TYR A 370 16.94 -20.08 0.61
C TYR A 370 17.84 -20.08 -0.64
N CYS A 371 17.79 -21.15 -1.45
CA CYS A 371 18.54 -21.19 -2.72
C CYS A 371 18.08 -20.11 -3.72
N HIS A 372 16.80 -19.70 -3.66
CA HIS A 372 16.20 -18.70 -4.53
C HIS A 372 16.38 -17.27 -4.04
N VAL A 373 16.97 -17.03 -2.87
CA VAL A 373 17.27 -15.66 -2.39
C VAL A 373 18.72 -15.28 -2.67
N ARG A 374 19.61 -16.29 -2.83
CA ARG A 374 21.05 -16.08 -3.00
C ARG A 374 21.43 -15.26 -4.24
N TRP A 375 20.61 -15.25 -5.30
CA TRP A 375 20.94 -14.53 -6.54
C TRP A 375 21.21 -13.04 -6.33
N GLY A 376 20.62 -12.42 -5.30
CA GLY A 376 20.81 -11.00 -5.00
C GLY A 376 22.11 -10.67 -4.24
N TRP A 377 22.84 -11.66 -3.71
CA TRP A 377 23.99 -11.40 -2.83
C TRP A 377 25.12 -10.64 -3.51
N ALA A 378 25.40 -10.94 -4.78
CA ALA A 378 26.44 -10.22 -5.51
C ALA A 378 26.11 -8.73 -5.62
N GLU A 379 24.84 -8.39 -5.85
CA GLU A 379 24.38 -6.99 -5.94
C GLU A 379 24.38 -6.30 -4.56
N LEU A 380 24.04 -7.04 -3.51
CA LEU A 380 23.96 -6.57 -2.12
C LEU A 380 25.31 -6.47 -1.40
N SER A 381 26.34 -7.11 -1.97
CA SER A 381 27.64 -7.36 -1.34
C SER A 381 28.30 -6.14 -0.69
N ASN A 382 28.14 -4.97 -1.31
CA ASN A 382 28.80 -3.72 -0.92
C ASN A 382 27.86 -2.68 -0.30
N SER A 383 26.60 -3.03 -0.03
CA SER A 383 25.60 -2.09 0.50
C SER A 383 24.83 -2.59 1.72
N LEU A 384 24.62 -3.90 1.83
CA LEU A 384 23.79 -4.49 2.88
C LEU A 384 24.51 -4.55 4.22
N THR A 385 24.10 -3.72 5.19
CA THR A 385 24.69 -3.70 6.54
C THR A 385 23.85 -4.47 7.56
N THR A 386 22.53 -4.53 7.37
CA THR A 386 21.60 -5.21 8.29
C THR A 386 20.79 -6.28 7.56
N LEU A 387 20.88 -7.53 8.01
CA LEU A 387 20.08 -8.65 7.53
C LEU A 387 19.26 -9.24 8.68
N THR A 388 17.93 -9.24 8.54
CA THR A 388 17.03 -10.03 9.39
C THR A 388 16.56 -11.24 8.62
N ILE A 389 16.75 -12.44 9.17
CA ILE A 389 16.21 -13.69 8.63
C ILE A 389 15.18 -14.20 9.64
N ARG A 390 13.96 -14.44 9.17
CA ARG A 390 12.86 -14.98 9.97
C ARG A 390 12.40 -16.30 9.39
N ASP A 391 12.37 -17.33 10.22
CA ASP A 391 11.74 -18.60 9.86
C ASP A 391 10.22 -18.43 9.92
N CYS A 392 9.55 -18.74 8.82
CA CYS A 392 8.09 -18.71 8.72
C CYS A 392 7.45 -20.11 8.77
N ASP A 393 8.24 -21.17 8.89
CA ASP A 393 7.71 -22.52 9.00
C ASP A 393 7.01 -22.67 10.35
N LEU A 394 5.68 -22.62 10.32
CA LEU A 394 4.90 -22.66 11.55
C LEU A 394 4.72 -24.07 12.09
N GLU A 395 4.73 -25.14 11.28
CA GLU A 395 4.40 -26.48 11.81
C GLU A 395 4.57 -27.64 10.78
N PHE A 396 5.09 -28.79 11.23
CA PHE A 396 4.85 -30.16 10.73
C PHE A 396 5.41 -30.71 9.40
N TYR A 397 6.34 -30.05 8.68
CA TYR A 397 7.04 -30.79 7.61
C TYR A 397 8.20 -31.63 8.18
N ASP A 398 8.11 -32.95 7.96
CA ASP A 398 9.09 -33.97 8.36
C ASP A 398 10.51 -33.48 8.05
N MET A 399 11.24 -33.06 9.11
CA MET A 399 12.58 -32.46 9.07
C MET A 399 13.68 -33.38 8.48
N ARG A 400 13.32 -34.47 7.82
CA ARG A 400 14.25 -35.49 7.34
C ARG A 400 15.03 -35.11 6.08
N GLY A 401 14.75 -33.98 5.42
CA GLY A 401 15.26 -33.72 4.07
C GLY A 401 16.06 -32.46 3.80
N SER A 402 15.93 -31.39 4.60
CA SER A 402 16.48 -30.08 4.21
C SER A 402 17.19 -29.39 5.37
N HIS A 403 18.47 -29.69 5.53
CA HIS A 403 19.41 -28.83 6.25
C HIS A 403 19.86 -27.65 5.36
N ALA A 404 18.92 -27.08 4.58
CA ALA A 404 19.23 -25.91 3.78
C ALA A 404 19.50 -24.74 4.72
N HIS A 405 20.70 -24.16 4.59
CA HIS A 405 21.05 -22.89 5.22
C HIS A 405 21.11 -21.82 4.12
N LEU A 406 20.97 -20.56 4.50
CA LEU A 406 21.15 -19.43 3.61
C LEU A 406 22.62 -18.99 3.70
N PRO A 407 23.48 -19.35 2.73
CA PRO A 407 24.88 -18.94 2.82
C PRO A 407 24.99 -17.41 2.76
N LEU A 408 25.72 -16.82 3.69
CA LEU A 408 25.93 -15.37 3.81
C LEU A 408 27.29 -14.92 3.26
N SER A 409 28.10 -15.84 2.78
CA SER A 409 29.37 -15.57 2.09
C SER A 409 29.17 -14.60 0.93
N GLY A 410 30.00 -13.56 0.84
CA GLY A 410 29.95 -12.54 -0.20
C GLY A 410 29.21 -11.25 0.20
N LEU A 411 28.61 -11.19 1.39
CA LEU A 411 28.07 -9.95 1.95
C LEU A 411 29.18 -9.22 2.73
N HIS A 412 30.04 -8.50 2.01
CA HIS A 412 31.30 -7.95 2.51
C HIS A 412 31.16 -6.85 3.57
N VAL A 413 30.06 -6.09 3.54
CA VAL A 413 29.81 -4.97 4.45
C VAL A 413 28.71 -5.24 5.47
N LEU A 414 28.30 -6.50 5.60
CA LEU A 414 27.29 -6.91 6.59
C LEU A 414 27.85 -6.69 8.00
N GLU A 415 27.09 -6.00 8.86
CA GLU A 415 27.48 -5.67 10.24
C GLU A 415 26.56 -6.35 11.25
N HIS A 416 25.28 -6.49 10.90
CA HIS A 416 24.24 -6.98 11.78
C HIS A 416 23.43 -8.11 11.14
N VAL A 417 23.39 -9.26 11.82
CA VAL A 417 22.52 -10.38 11.46
C VAL A 417 21.56 -10.68 12.60
N LYS A 418 20.27 -10.60 12.33
CA LYS A 418 19.20 -10.94 13.26
C LYS A 418 18.49 -12.20 12.80
N LEU A 419 18.50 -13.23 13.63
CA LEU A 419 17.75 -14.47 13.39
C LEU A 419 16.48 -14.48 14.25
N VAL A 420 15.33 -14.76 13.66
CA VAL A 420 14.05 -14.90 14.36
C VAL A 420 13.44 -16.24 13.99
N ALA A 421 13.38 -17.17 14.93
CA ALA A 421 12.87 -18.51 14.68
C ALA A 421 12.26 -19.13 15.94
N PRO A 422 11.39 -20.15 15.80
CA PRO A 422 11.12 -21.07 16.90
C PRO A 422 12.43 -21.70 17.42
N VAL A 423 12.47 -22.05 18.71
CA VAL A 423 13.66 -22.62 19.37
C VAL A 423 14.16 -23.88 18.66
N CYS A 424 13.26 -24.69 18.10
CA CYS A 424 13.62 -25.91 17.36
C CYS A 424 14.32 -25.65 16.02
N SER A 425 14.04 -24.52 15.35
CA SER A 425 14.60 -24.17 14.03
C SER A 425 15.88 -23.33 14.12
N ILE A 426 16.14 -22.70 15.26
CA ILE A 426 17.26 -21.73 15.41
C ILE A 426 18.61 -22.38 15.07
N ARG A 427 18.80 -23.66 15.39
CA ARG A 427 20.04 -24.40 15.08
C ARG A 427 20.29 -24.46 13.58
N CYS A 428 19.26 -24.62 12.75
CA CYS A 428 19.40 -24.64 11.29
C CYS A 428 19.80 -23.26 10.76
N MET A 429 19.19 -22.18 11.29
CA MET A 429 19.52 -20.82 10.89
C MET A 429 20.91 -20.36 11.33
N LEU A 430 21.42 -20.88 12.45
CA LEU A 430 22.80 -20.59 12.89
C LEU A 430 23.86 -21.05 11.88
N TRP A 431 23.58 -22.06 11.04
CA TRP A 431 24.49 -22.44 9.96
C TRP A 431 24.67 -21.35 8.91
N SER A 432 23.65 -20.51 8.67
CA SER A 432 23.76 -19.33 7.83
C SER A 432 24.82 -18.36 8.39
N VAL A 433 24.88 -18.19 9.71
CA VAL A 433 25.87 -17.32 10.37
C VAL A 433 27.28 -17.89 10.27
N ILE A 434 27.46 -19.21 10.33
CA ILE A 434 28.78 -19.83 10.16
C ILE A 434 29.38 -19.49 8.78
N SER A 435 28.55 -19.50 7.74
CA SER A 435 28.98 -19.15 6.38
C SER A 435 29.26 -17.65 6.16
N TRP A 436 28.96 -16.79 7.13
CA TRP A 436 29.31 -15.37 7.09
C TRP A 436 30.77 -15.15 7.49
N THR A 437 31.28 -15.97 8.44
CA THR A 437 32.63 -15.85 9.00
C THR A 437 33.72 -16.60 8.21
N ALA A 438 33.31 -17.39 7.21
CA ALA A 438 34.17 -18.19 6.35
C ALA A 438 34.31 -17.53 4.97
#